data_AF-A0A5E8ER21-F1
#
_entry.id   AF-A0A5E8ER21-F1
#
_cell.length_a   1.000
_cell.length_b   1.000
_cell.length_c   1.000
_cell.angle_alpha   90.00
_cell.angle_beta   90.00
_cell.angle_gamma   90.00
#
_symmetry.space_group_name_H-M   'P 1'
#
loop_
_entity.id
_entity.type
_entity.pdbx_description
1 polymer ?
#
loop_
_entity_poly.entity_id
_entity_poly.type
_entity_poly.pdbx_seq_one_letter_code
_entity_poly.pdbx_strand_id
1 'polypeptide(L)'
;MRAKISEAEEARINRAIQAAVSGSWNEFAKLTDAPFSNDASMREQFEDSSQRLQQAAGNWKVSSEVGIVSDGTRLITTRIESPPSVDIILSLHSTNDRDDSTINVWTFYQQLNWVD
;
A
#
# COMPACT_ATOMS: atom_id res chain seq x y z
N MET A 1 -22.07 6.47 -5.28
CA MET A 1 -21.76 5.16 -4.64
C MET A 1 -20.26 5.11 -4.40
N ARG A 2 -19.79 4.71 -3.22
CA ARG A 2 -18.36 4.44 -3.00
C ARG A 2 -18.02 3.12 -3.68
N ALA A 3 -16.96 3.10 -4.49
CA ALA A 3 -16.46 1.85 -5.07
C ALA A 3 -15.94 0.95 -3.94
N LYS A 4 -16.24 -0.35 -4.03
CA LYS A 4 -15.74 -1.36 -3.08
C LYS A 4 -14.42 -1.89 -3.58
N ILE A 5 -13.53 -2.27 -2.66
CA ILE A 5 -12.29 -2.98 -2.96
C ILE A 5 -12.63 -4.40 -3.39
N SER A 6 -12.00 -4.89 -4.44
CA SER A 6 -12.13 -6.27 -4.90
C SER A 6 -11.29 -7.23 -4.03
N GLU A 7 -11.59 -8.52 -4.07
CA GLU A 7 -10.83 -9.52 -3.31
C GLU A 7 -9.35 -9.55 -3.69
N ALA A 8 -9.04 -9.38 -4.98
CA ALA A 8 -7.66 -9.32 -5.47
C ALA A 8 -6.90 -8.08 -4.96
N GLU A 9 -7.56 -6.91 -4.93
CA GLU A 9 -6.99 -5.67 -4.37
C GLU A 9 -6.75 -5.80 -2.87
N GLU A 10 -7.71 -6.35 -2.13
CA GLU A 10 -7.60 -6.59 -0.69
C GLU A 10 -6.48 -7.60 -0.36
N ALA A 11 -6.39 -8.69 -1.13
CA ALA A 11 -5.31 -9.65 -0.99
C ALA A 11 -3.94 -9.01 -1.24
N ARG A 12 -3.83 -8.11 -2.23
CA ARG A 12 -2.57 -7.40 -2.52
C ARG A 12 -2.18 -6.46 -1.38
N ILE A 13 -3.13 -5.71 -0.83
CA ILE A 13 -2.92 -4.86 0.36
C ILE A 13 -2.41 -5.70 1.54
N ASN A 14 -3.10 -6.78 1.86
CA ASN A 14 -2.73 -7.63 2.99
C ASN A 14 -1.34 -8.25 2.82
N ARG A 15 -0.99 -8.71 1.61
CA ARG A 15 0.35 -9.23 1.32
C ARG A 15 1.44 -8.16 1.40
N ALA A 16 1.15 -6.92 0.98
CA ALA A 16 2.09 -5.81 1.09
C ALA A 16 2.40 -5.51 2.56
N ILE A 17 1.38 -5.47 3.41
CA ILE A 17 1.54 -5.30 4.86
C ILE A 17 2.36 -6.45 5.45
N GLN A 18 2.06 -7.71 5.11
CA GLN A 18 2.82 -8.87 5.61
C GLN A 18 4.28 -8.87 5.15
N ALA A 19 4.55 -8.50 3.91
CA ALA A 19 5.92 -8.35 3.40
C ALA A 19 6.69 -7.26 4.17
N ALA A 20 6.04 -6.13 4.46
CA ALA A 20 6.63 -5.07 5.27
C ALA A 20 6.84 -5.50 6.74
N VAL A 21 5.88 -6.17 7.37
CA VAL A 21 6.03 -6.69 8.73
C VAL A 21 7.21 -7.68 8.83
N SER A 22 7.40 -8.51 7.81
CA SER A 22 8.53 -9.46 7.74
C SER A 22 9.85 -8.83 7.26
N GLY A 23 9.86 -7.55 6.85
CA GLY A 23 11.03 -6.90 6.26
C GLY A 23 11.47 -7.47 4.92
N SER A 24 10.59 -8.20 4.22
CA SER A 24 10.92 -8.88 2.98
C SER A 24 10.65 -8.01 1.76
N TRP A 25 11.66 -7.21 1.37
CA TRP A 25 11.63 -6.43 0.13
C TRP A 25 11.33 -7.31 -1.09
N ASN A 26 11.93 -8.49 -1.17
CA ASN A 26 11.76 -9.39 -2.32
C ASN A 26 10.32 -9.87 -2.48
N GLU A 27 9.60 -10.10 -1.38
CA GLU A 27 8.18 -10.46 -1.46
C GLU A 27 7.32 -9.24 -1.77
N PHE A 28 7.66 -8.07 -1.22
CA PHE A 28 6.97 -6.82 -1.52
C PHE A 28 7.09 -6.41 -3.00
N ALA A 29 8.30 -6.48 -3.57
CA ALA A 29 8.56 -6.10 -4.95
C ALA A 29 7.84 -6.97 -5.99
N LYS A 30 7.48 -8.22 -5.63
CA LYS A 30 6.67 -9.11 -6.49
C LYS A 30 5.18 -8.77 -6.47
N LEU A 31 4.74 -7.85 -5.62
CA LEU A 31 3.34 -7.43 -5.51
C LEU A 31 2.98 -6.32 -6.49
N THR A 32 3.92 -5.84 -7.29
CA THR A 32 3.63 -4.99 -8.44
C THR A 32 3.74 -5.81 -9.72
N ASP A 33 2.72 -5.76 -10.57
CA ASP A 33 2.70 -6.54 -11.82
C ASP A 33 3.62 -5.94 -12.89
N ALA A 34 3.89 -4.64 -12.81
CA ALA A 34 4.88 -3.93 -13.59
C ALA A 34 6.04 -3.44 -12.71
N PRO A 35 7.27 -3.32 -13.24
CA PRO A 35 8.40 -2.77 -12.50
C PRO A 35 8.11 -1.37 -11.94
N PHE A 36 8.65 -1.07 -10.76
CA PHE A 36 8.59 0.28 -10.22
C PHE A 36 9.31 1.26 -11.16
N SER A 37 8.68 2.40 -11.44
CA SER A 37 9.32 3.48 -12.21
C SER A 37 10.61 3.98 -11.55
N ASN A 38 10.71 3.88 -10.23
CA ASN A 38 11.92 4.15 -9.46
C ASN A 38 12.06 3.14 -8.31
N ASP A 39 12.79 2.06 -8.57
CA ASP A 39 13.04 0.97 -7.62
C ASP A 39 13.74 1.45 -6.34
N ALA A 40 14.74 2.33 -6.48
CA ALA A 40 15.50 2.85 -5.33
C ALA A 40 14.61 3.65 -4.37
N SER A 41 13.75 4.53 -4.90
CA SER A 41 12.82 5.31 -4.08
C SER A 41 11.74 4.43 -3.43
N MET A 42 11.22 3.44 -4.16
CA MET A 42 10.26 2.50 -3.58
C MET A 42 10.89 1.64 -2.48
N ARG A 43 12.16 1.27 -2.63
CA ARG A 43 12.90 0.53 -1.63
C ARG A 43 13.14 1.35 -0.36
N GLU A 44 13.53 2.61 -0.49
CA GLU A 44 13.67 3.52 0.66
C GLU A 44 12.35 3.66 1.43
N GLN A 45 11.26 3.88 0.70
CA GLN A 45 9.90 3.91 1.23
C GLN A 45 9.54 2.62 1.98
N PHE A 46 9.86 1.47 1.40
CA PHE A 46 9.65 0.17 2.02
C PHE A 46 10.46 0.00 3.29
N GLU A 47 11.75 0.33 3.28
CA GLU A 47 12.64 0.15 4.44
C GLU A 47 12.17 0.99 5.64
N ASP A 48 11.81 2.27 5.43
CA ASP A 48 11.26 3.14 6.50
C ASP A 48 9.90 2.62 7.02
N SER A 49 8.95 2.34 6.11
CA SER A 49 7.61 1.88 6.48
C SER A 49 7.65 0.50 7.16
N SER A 50 8.49 -0.41 6.68
CA SER A 50 8.73 -1.73 7.27
C SER A 50 9.22 -1.61 8.72
N GLN A 51 10.24 -0.78 8.95
CA GLN A 51 10.78 -0.58 10.29
C GLN A 51 9.71 -0.06 11.27
N ARG A 52 8.87 0.89 10.83
CA ARG A 52 7.77 1.44 11.64
C ARG A 52 6.71 0.40 11.97
N LEU A 53 6.31 -0.42 10.99
CA LEU A 53 5.34 -1.50 11.22
C LEU A 53 5.91 -2.55 12.19
N GLN A 54 7.17 -2.92 12.04
CA GLN A 54 7.82 -3.85 12.98
C GLN A 54 7.83 -3.31 14.41
N GLN A 55 8.12 -2.01 14.59
CA GLN A 55 8.10 -1.35 15.89
C GLN A 55 6.68 -1.29 16.51
N ALA A 56 5.63 -1.17 15.68
CA ALA A 56 4.25 -1.15 16.15
C ALA A 56 3.71 -2.54 16.56
N ALA A 57 4.42 -3.63 16.25
CA ALA A 57 4.17 -4.97 16.77
C ALA A 57 2.71 -5.46 16.68
N GLY A 58 2.04 -5.18 15.56
CA GLY A 58 0.66 -5.58 15.28
C GLY A 58 -0.42 -4.58 15.73
N ASN A 59 -0.04 -3.51 16.44
CA ASN A 59 -0.99 -2.56 17.02
C ASN A 59 -1.39 -1.44 16.05
N TRP A 60 -1.76 -1.76 14.82
CA TRP A 60 -2.23 -0.78 13.82
C TRP A 60 -3.65 -1.07 13.34
N LYS A 61 -4.31 -0.03 12.83
CA LYS A 61 -5.58 -0.12 12.11
C LYS A 61 -5.33 0.09 10.63
N VAL A 62 -6.10 -0.60 9.80
CA VAL A 62 -6.05 -0.46 8.33
C VAL A 62 -7.38 0.10 7.87
N SER A 63 -7.34 1.15 7.05
CA SER A 63 -8.50 1.68 6.35
C SER A 63 -8.15 1.92 4.90
N SER A 64 -9.10 1.72 3.99
CA SER A 64 -8.83 1.82 2.56
C SER A 64 -9.98 2.50 1.84
N GLU A 65 -9.65 3.32 0.85
CA GLU A 65 -10.59 4.02 -0.01
C GLU A 65 -10.27 3.77 -1.48
N VAL A 66 -11.31 3.76 -2.32
CA VAL A 66 -11.19 3.55 -3.77
C VAL A 66 -11.66 4.80 -4.50
N GLY A 67 -10.76 5.40 -5.28
CA GLY A 67 -11.04 6.41 -6.28
C GLY A 67 -11.09 5.81 -7.68
N ILE A 68 -12.12 6.15 -8.46
CA ILE A 68 -12.17 5.81 -9.89
C ILE A 68 -11.62 7.00 -10.67
N VAL A 69 -10.58 6.76 -11.46
CA VAL A 69 -9.93 7.76 -12.30
C VAL A 69 -10.73 7.91 -13.61
N SER A 70 -10.58 9.03 -14.31
CA SER A 70 -11.35 9.33 -15.53
C SER A 70 -11.19 8.32 -16.66
N ASP A 71 -10.11 7.56 -16.68
CA ASP A 71 -9.84 6.47 -17.64
C ASP A 71 -10.48 5.13 -17.24
N GLY A 72 -11.20 5.08 -16.12
CA GLY A 72 -11.86 3.89 -15.59
C GLY A 72 -10.97 3.04 -14.69
N THR A 73 -9.68 3.37 -14.56
CA THR A 73 -8.77 2.71 -13.61
C THR A 73 -9.09 3.11 -12.17
N ARG A 74 -8.50 2.38 -11.24
CA ARG A 74 -8.82 2.45 -9.82
C ARG A 74 -7.55 2.79 -9.04
N LEU A 75 -7.63 3.84 -8.24
CA LEU A 75 -6.63 4.20 -7.25
C LEU A 75 -7.15 3.77 -5.89
N ILE A 76 -6.47 2.81 -5.26
CA ILE A 76 -6.78 2.35 -3.92
C ILE A 76 -5.76 2.97 -2.98
N THR A 77 -6.23 3.75 -2.02
CA THR A 77 -5.39 4.36 -0.98
C THR A 77 -5.69 3.68 0.34
N THR A 78 -4.69 2.97 0.86
CA THR A 78 -4.75 2.29 2.15
C THR A 78 -3.90 3.05 3.16
N ARG A 79 -4.51 3.39 4.29
CA ARG A 79 -3.87 4.04 5.42
C ARG A 79 -3.71 3.06 6.57
N ILE A 80 -2.49 2.94 7.08
CA ILE A 80 -2.10 2.03 8.15
C ILE A 80 -1.64 2.89 9.34
N GLU A 81 -2.41 2.88 10.44
CA GLU A 81 -2.23 3.82 11.53
C GLU A 81 -2.03 3.14 12.88
N SER A 82 -0.99 3.55 13.59
CA SER A 82 -0.76 3.28 15.01
C SER A 82 -0.26 4.57 15.66
N PRO A 83 -1.16 5.42 16.18
CA PRO A 83 -0.75 6.66 16.82
C PRO A 83 0.14 6.39 18.04
N PRO A 84 1.17 7.23 18.27
CA PRO A 84 1.53 8.44 17.52
C PRO A 84 2.56 8.21 16.39
N SER A 85 3.08 7.00 16.21
CA SER A 85 4.33 6.75 15.48
C SER A 85 4.17 6.20 14.06
N VAL A 86 3.01 5.66 13.73
CA VAL A 86 2.74 5.03 12.42
C VAL A 86 1.55 5.70 11.77
N ASP A 87 1.79 6.24 10.58
CA ASP A 87 0.76 6.74 9.66
C ASP A 87 1.29 6.53 8.25
N ILE A 88 1.06 5.34 7.70
CA ILE A 88 1.64 4.91 6.42
C ILE A 88 0.56 4.91 5.35
N ILE A 89 0.90 5.44 4.17
CA ILE A 89 0.07 5.40 2.98
C ILE A 89 0.63 4.39 1.99
N LEU A 90 -0.16 3.36 1.71
CA LEU A 90 0.02 2.43 0.61
C LEU A 90 -0.97 2.82 -0.50
N SER A 91 -0.48 3.11 -1.70
CA SER A 91 -1.36 3.29 -2.86
C SER A 91 -1.14 2.18 -3.89
N LEU A 92 -2.25 1.63 -4.37
CA LEU A 92 -2.30 0.68 -5.47
C LEU A 92 -3.02 1.29 -6.66
N HIS A 93 -2.50 1.06 -7.85
CA HIS A 93 -3.22 1.27 -9.09
C HIS A 93 -3.72 -0.08 -9.61
N SER A 94 -5.01 -0.15 -9.90
CA SER A 94 -5.68 -1.35 -10.42
C SER A 94 -6.42 -1.01 -11.71
N THR A 95 -6.26 -1.84 -12.73
CA THR A 95 -6.89 -1.61 -14.04
C THR A 95 -8.41 -1.79 -14.04
N ASN A 96 -8.94 -2.67 -13.17
CA ASN A 96 -10.37 -2.94 -13.01
C ASN A 96 -10.65 -3.64 -11.65
N ASP A 97 -11.90 -4.00 -11.36
CA ASP A 97 -12.33 -4.61 -10.09
C ASP A 97 -12.49 -6.14 -10.13
N ARG A 98 -11.91 -6.80 -11.13
CA ARG A 98 -11.97 -8.25 -11.35
C ARG A 98 -10.65 -8.92 -10.98
N ASP A 99 -10.69 -10.24 -10.87
CA ASP A 99 -9.53 -11.06 -10.47
C ASP A 99 -8.37 -11.04 -11.48
N ASP A 100 -8.64 -10.69 -12.74
CA ASP A 100 -7.64 -10.54 -13.80
C ASP A 100 -7.04 -9.12 -13.88
N SER A 101 -7.36 -8.24 -12.92
CA SER A 101 -6.82 -6.89 -12.88
C SER A 101 -5.29 -6.89 -12.73
N THR A 102 -4.64 -6.07 -13.56
CA THR A 102 -3.24 -5.69 -13.31
C THR A 102 -3.21 -4.71 -12.13
N ILE A 103 -2.47 -5.07 -11.09
CA ILE A 103 -2.34 -4.30 -9.84
C ILE A 103 -0.87 -3.93 -9.63
N ASN A 104 -0.62 -2.63 -9.51
CA ASN A 104 0.71 -2.07 -9.30
C ASN A 104 0.75 -1.30 -7.98
N VAL A 105 1.82 -1.50 -7.21
CA VAL A 105 2.09 -0.68 -6.01
C VAL A 105 2.73 0.62 -6.49
N TRP A 106 2.14 1.76 -6.12
CA TRP A 106 2.62 3.08 -6.54
C TRP A 106 3.39 3.81 -5.45
N THR A 107 2.96 3.69 -4.20
CA THR A 107 3.59 4.38 -3.07
C THR A 107 3.46 3.55 -1.79
N PHE A 108 4.43 3.69 -0.87
CA PHE A 108 4.40 3.04 0.44
C PHE A 108 5.21 3.83 1.48
N TYR A 109 4.72 5.00 1.90
CA TYR A 109 5.48 5.97 2.69
C TYR A 109 4.78 6.37 3.99
N GLN A 110 5.57 6.78 4.98
CA GLN A 110 5.08 7.47 6.16
C GLN A 110 4.54 8.85 5.79
N GLN A 111 3.25 9.07 6.00
CA GLN A 111 2.64 10.39 5.96
C GLN A 111 3.19 11.22 7.12
N LEU A 112 3.84 12.33 6.78
CA LEU A 112 4.27 13.33 7.74
C LEU A 112 3.08 14.24 8.03
N ASN A 113 2.46 14.08 9.19
CA ASN A 113 1.51 15.08 9.68
C ASN A 113 2.34 16.30 10.13
N TRP A 114 2.38 17.35 9.31
CA TRP A 114 2.80 18.66 9.77
C TRP A 114 1.73 19.14 10.75
N VAL A 115 2.04 19.05 12.03
CA VAL A 115 1.32 19.79 13.06
C VAL A 115 1.81 21.23 12.92
N ASP A 116 0.97 22.10 12.37
CA ASP A 116 1.13 23.56 12.45
C ASP A 116 0.91 24.01 13.90
#